data_AF-A0A392R5Q8-F1
#
_entry.id   AF-A0A392R5Q8-F1
#
_cell.length_a   1.000
_cell.length_b   1.000
_cell.length_c   1.000
_cell.angle_alpha   90.00
_cell.angle_beta   90.00
_cell.angle_gamma   90.00
#
_symmetry.space_group_name_H-M   'P 1'
#
loop_
_entity.id
_entity.type
_entity.pdbx_description
1 polymer ?
#
loop_
_entity_poly.entity_id
_entity_poly.type
_entity_poly.pdbx_seq_one_letter_code
_entity_poly.pdbx_strand_id
1 'polypeptide(L)'
;ISGLTEKYGNIISLWFGSRLVVVVSSLSEFQQCSTAYGDHWRNLRRITSLDVLSNHRINNFAGIQRDETHRLITKLAAESFADFAEVELSFMFFDMTFNNIVRMVSGK
;
A
#
# COMPACT_ATOMS: atom_id res chain seq x y z
N ILE A 1 12.97 -16.43 -0.35
CA ILE A 1 13.76 -15.61 0.61
C ILE A 1 14.22 -16.47 1.78
N SER A 2 13.33 -17.19 2.46
CA SER A 2 13.70 -18.12 3.56
C SER A 2 14.84 -19.10 3.21
N GLY A 3 14.75 -19.83 2.09
CA GLY A 3 15.82 -20.75 1.68
C GLY A 3 17.13 -20.09 1.23
N LEU A 4 17.12 -18.80 0.90
CA LEU A 4 18.34 -18.03 0.60
C LEU A 4 18.98 -17.52 1.89
N THR A 5 18.16 -17.09 2.86
CA THR A 5 18.61 -16.64 4.18
C THR A 5 19.25 -17.77 4.98
N GLU A 6 18.69 -18.98 4.89
CA GLU A 6 19.26 -20.19 5.49
C GLU A 6 20.66 -20.51 4.92
N LYS A 7 20.86 -20.28 3.62
CA LYS A 7 22.10 -20.66 2.92
C LYS A 7 23.19 -19.58 2.97
N TYR A 8 22.82 -18.30 2.99
CA TYR A 8 23.75 -17.17 2.78
C TYR A 8 23.73 -16.13 3.92
N GLY A 9 22.87 -16.31 4.93
CA GLY A 9 22.72 -15.38 6.05
C GLY A 9 21.68 -14.28 5.79
N ASN A 10 21.57 -13.37 6.76
CA ASN A 10 20.51 -12.35 6.78
C ASN A 10 20.73 -11.16 5.83
N ILE A 11 21.96 -10.97 5.33
CA ILE A 11 22.29 -9.91 4.35
C ILE A 11 22.81 -10.56 3.08
N ILE A 12 22.13 -10.32 1.96
CA ILE A 12 22.46 -10.92 0.66
C ILE A 12 22.60 -9.82 -0.39
N SER A 13 23.74 -9.77 -1.07
CA SER A 13 24.01 -8.83 -2.17
C SER A 13 23.72 -9.49 -3.52
N LEU A 14 22.83 -8.90 -4.30
CA LEU A 14 22.42 -9.38 -5.63
C LEU A 14 22.64 -8.29 -6.68
N TRP A 15 23.26 -8.64 -7.79
CA TRP A 15 23.39 -7.75 -8.94
C TRP A 15 22.22 -7.94 -9.90
N PHE A 16 21.45 -6.87 -10.13
CA PHE A 16 20.43 -6.80 -11.16
C PHE A 16 20.93 -5.86 -12.27
N GLY A 17 21.62 -6.43 -13.27
CA GLY A 17 22.33 -5.65 -14.28
C GLY A 17 23.44 -4.81 -13.63
N SER A 18 23.41 -3.49 -13.85
CA SER A 18 24.36 -2.54 -13.24
C SER A 18 23.96 -2.06 -11.84
N ARG A 19 22.84 -2.55 -11.29
CA ARG A 19 22.35 -2.14 -9.97
C ARG A 19 22.59 -3.23 -8.93
N LEU A 20 23.39 -2.90 -7.91
CA LEU A 20 23.53 -3.71 -6.72
C LEU A 20 22.31 -3.53 -5.81
N VAL A 21 21.64 -4.63 -5.48
CA VAL A 21 20.51 -4.69 -4.55
C VAL A 21 20.92 -5.53 -3.34
N VAL A 22 20.79 -4.96 -2.15
CA VAL A 22 21.04 -5.67 -0.90
C VAL A 22 19.69 -6.08 -0.30
N VAL A 23 19.50 -7.38 -0.13
CA VAL A 23 18.35 -7.97 0.55
C VAL A 23 18.72 -8.17 2.02
N VAL A 24 17.91 -7.60 2.90
CA VAL A 24 18.07 -7.71 4.35
C VAL A 24 16.87 -8.47 4.91
N SER A 25 17.13 -9.65 5.46
CA SER A 25 16.11 -10.58 5.99
C SER A 25 15.98 -10.51 7.51
N SER A 26 16.91 -9.84 8.22
CA SER A 26 16.80 -9.62 9.67
C SER A 26 16.18 -8.27 9.99
N LEU A 27 15.29 -8.26 10.99
CA LEU A 27 14.68 -7.02 11.50
C LEU A 27 15.73 -6.08 12.13
N SER A 28 16.75 -6.59 12.81
CA SER A 28 17.78 -5.76 13.46
C SER A 28 18.64 -5.00 12.45
N GLU A 29 19.01 -5.67 11.35
CA GLU A 29 19.79 -5.10 10.25
C GLU A 29 18.93 -4.09 9.46
N PHE A 30 17.65 -4.42 9.23
CA PHE A 30 16.70 -3.51 8.61
C PHE A 30 16.48 -2.24 9.45
N GLN A 31 16.37 -2.37 10.77
CA GLN A 31 16.26 -1.23 11.68
C GLN A 31 17.49 -0.32 11.57
N GLN A 32 18.69 -0.90 11.51
CA GLN A 32 19.93 -0.15 11.36
C GLN A 32 19.96 0.64 10.04
N CYS A 33 19.59 0.03 8.90
CA CYS A 33 19.55 0.75 7.62
C CYS A 33 18.40 1.78 7.56
N SER A 34 17.28 1.54 8.25
CA SER A 34 16.17 2.48 8.32
C SER A 34 16.50 3.77 9.08
N THR A 35 17.48 3.73 10.00
CA THR A 35 17.94 4.93 10.72
C THR A 35 18.72 5.91 9.84
N ALA A 36 19.29 5.46 8.71
CA ALA A 36 20.09 6.28 7.82
C ALA A 36 19.28 7.30 6.99
N TYR A 37 17.95 7.16 6.92
CA TYR A 37 17.08 8.10 6.20
C TYR A 37 16.93 9.47 6.91
N GLY A 38 17.49 9.61 8.13
CA GLY A 38 17.64 10.89 8.82
C GLY A 38 16.33 11.51 9.33
N ASP A 39 16.44 12.75 9.81
CA ASP A 39 15.34 13.45 10.48
C ASP A 39 14.23 13.87 9.52
N HIS A 40 14.56 14.19 8.27
CA HIS A 40 13.57 14.58 7.27
C HIS A 40 12.56 13.46 7.00
N TRP A 41 13.04 12.23 6.76
CA TRP A 41 12.16 11.07 6.58
C TRP A 41 11.34 10.75 7.84
N ARG A 42 11.97 10.86 9.03
CA ARG A 42 11.28 10.65 10.31
C ARG A 42 10.15 11.67 10.51
N ASN A 43 10.39 12.93 10.17
CA ASN A 43 9.39 13.99 10.25
C ASN A 43 8.24 13.76 9.26
N LEU A 44 8.54 13.41 8.01
CA LEU A 44 7.51 13.05 7.03
C LEU A 44 6.65 11.87 7.52
N ARG A 45 7.27 10.78 7.97
CA ARG A 45 6.55 9.62 8.53
C ARG A 45 5.65 10.01 9.70
N ARG A 46 6.14 10.86 10.61
CA ARG A 46 5.37 11.34 11.76
C ARG A 46 4.15 12.15 11.33
N ILE A 47 4.32 13.09 10.40
CA ILE A 47 3.23 13.93 9.86
C ILE A 47 2.18 13.03 9.17
N THR A 48 2.61 12.16 8.25
CA THR A 48 1.69 11.23 7.57
C THR A 48 0.94 10.34 8.56
N SER A 49 1.62 9.84 9.60
CA SER A 49 0.99 8.99 10.61
C SER A 49 -0.07 9.71 11.44
N LEU A 50 0.11 11.00 11.73
CA LEU A 50 -0.82 11.77 12.56
C LEU A 50 -1.98 12.34 11.73
N ASP A 51 -1.68 12.86 10.56
CA ASP A 51 -2.63 13.66 9.79
C ASP A 51 -3.40 12.85 8.74
N VAL A 52 -2.86 11.70 8.32
CA VAL A 52 -3.48 10.83 7.30
C VAL A 52 -3.88 9.48 7.89
N LEU A 53 -2.98 8.84 8.65
CA LEU A 53 -3.16 7.45 9.11
C LEU A 53 -3.55 7.31 10.58
N SER A 54 -3.89 8.39 11.28
CA SER A 54 -4.32 8.28 12.68
C SER A 54 -5.71 7.66 12.77
N ASN A 55 -6.00 6.97 13.87
CA ASN A 55 -7.30 6.32 14.10
C ASN A 55 -8.47 7.29 13.88
N HIS A 56 -8.34 8.55 14.30
CA HIS A 56 -9.36 9.57 14.08
C HIS A 56 -9.60 9.84 12.59
N ARG A 57 -8.52 9.97 11.80
CA ARG A 57 -8.60 10.23 10.36
C ARG A 57 -9.14 9.02 9.61
N ILE A 58 -8.66 7.82 9.93
CA ILE A 58 -9.18 6.56 9.36
C ILE A 58 -10.68 6.42 9.65
N ASN A 59 -11.12 6.69 10.89
CA ASN A 59 -12.54 6.64 11.25
C ASN A 59 -13.37 7.69 10.50
N ASN A 60 -12.85 8.91 10.33
CA ASN A 60 -13.53 9.94 9.53
C ASN A 60 -13.64 9.53 8.05
N PHE A 61 -12.66 8.79 7.53
CA PHE A 61 -12.65 8.32 6.13
C PHE A 61 -13.41 7.02 5.90
N ALA A 62 -13.97 6.39 6.93
CA ALA A 62 -14.82 5.21 6.79
C ALA A 62 -16.02 5.46 5.84
N GLY A 63 -16.54 6.70 5.81
CA GLY A 63 -17.56 7.11 4.85
C GLY A 63 -17.09 7.03 3.40
N ILE A 64 -15.85 7.47 3.12
CA ILE A 64 -15.25 7.40 1.77
C ILE A 64 -15.14 5.96 1.30
N GLN A 65 -14.66 5.06 2.17
CA GLN A 65 -14.54 3.64 1.85
C GLN A 65 -15.92 3.02 1.58
N ARG A 66 -16.94 3.38 2.37
CA ARG A 66 -18.33 2.91 2.18
C ARG A 66 -18.90 3.42 0.86
N ASP A 67 -18.69 4.69 0.53
CA ASP A 67 -19.15 5.30 -0.73
C ASP A 67 -18.52 4.60 -1.94
N GLU A 68 -17.21 4.34 -1.90
CA GLU A 68 -16.51 3.71 -3.02
C GLU A 68 -16.92 2.24 -3.20
N THR A 69 -17.12 1.54 -2.07
CA THR A 69 -17.68 0.17 -2.09
C THR A 69 -19.08 0.17 -2.71
N HIS A 70 -19.92 1.13 -2.31
CA HIS A 70 -21.28 1.27 -2.84
C HIS A 70 -21.26 1.59 -4.34
N ARG A 71 -20.38 2.47 -4.81
CA ARG A 71 -20.19 2.76 -6.23
C ARG A 71 -19.79 1.53 -7.03
N LEU A 72 -18.84 0.75 -6.52
CA LEU A 72 -18.41 -0.49 -7.17
C LEU A 72 -19.57 -1.49 -7.28
N ILE A 73 -20.32 -1.70 -6.19
CA ILE A 73 -21.49 -2.59 -6.18
C ILE A 73 -22.56 -2.10 -7.18
N THR A 74 -22.83 -0.80 -7.21
CA THR A 74 -23.83 -0.21 -8.11
C THR A 74 -23.42 -0.39 -9.57
N LYS A 75 -22.13 -0.21 -9.88
CA LYS A 75 -21.59 -0.43 -11.22
C LYS A 75 -21.74 -1.89 -11.65
N LEU A 76 -21.35 -2.84 -10.79
CA LEU A 76 -21.51 -4.27 -11.05
C LEU A 76 -22.97 -4.67 -11.26
N ALA A 77 -23.87 -4.15 -10.42
CA ALA A 77 -25.31 -4.42 -10.53
C ALA A 77 -25.90 -3.88 -11.84
N ALA A 78 -25.45 -2.70 -12.29
CA ALA A 78 -25.89 -2.12 -13.56
C ALA A 78 -25.38 -2.92 -14.77
N GLU A 79 -24.13 -3.39 -14.73
CA GLU A 79 -23.53 -4.20 -15.80
C GLU A 79 -24.16 -5.60 -15.87
N SER A 80 -24.68 -6.12 -14.76
CA SER A 80 -25.38 -7.42 -14.68
C SER A 80 -26.87 -7.37 -15.05
N PHE A 81 -27.41 -6.23 -15.48
CA PHE A 81 -28.87 -6.04 -15.60
C PHE A 81 -29.55 -6.91 -16.68
N ALA A 82 -28.84 -7.26 -17.75
CA ALA A 82 -29.42 -7.98 -18.89
C ALA A 82 -28.95 -9.43 -19.02
N ASP A 83 -27.67 -9.69 -18.74
CA ASP A 83 -27.05 -11.01 -18.89
C ASP A 83 -25.74 -11.10 -18.08
N PHE A 84 -25.06 -12.25 -18.13
CA PHE A 84 -23.73 -12.38 -17.52
C PHE A 84 -22.74 -11.37 -18.12
N ALA A 85 -22.17 -10.51 -17.27
CA ALA A 85 -21.13 -9.56 -17.64
C ALA A 85 -19.76 -10.05 -17.13
N GLU A 86 -18.83 -10.26 -18.06
CA GLU A 86 -17.42 -10.49 -17.73
C GLU A 86 -16.77 -9.17 -17.32
N VAL A 87 -16.15 -9.14 -16.14
CA VAL A 87 -15.53 -7.93 -15.57
C VAL A 87 -14.13 -8.23 -15.05
N GLU A 88 -13.21 -7.27 -15.21
CA GLU A 88 -11.85 -7.37 -14.66
C GLU A 88 -11.80 -6.82 -13.23
N LEU A 89 -12.08 -7.69 -12.26
CA LEU A 89 -12.12 -7.31 -10.83
C LEU A 89 -10.80 -6.71 -10.33
N SER A 90 -9.66 -7.20 -10.81
CA SER A 90 -8.34 -6.68 -10.43
C SER A 90 -8.22 -5.18 -10.71
N PHE A 91 -8.64 -4.76 -11.91
CA PHE A 91 -8.63 -3.36 -12.31
C PHE A 91 -9.64 -2.54 -11.49
N MET A 92 -10.84 -3.08 -11.26
CA MET A 92 -11.87 -2.39 -10.48
C MET A 92 -11.45 -2.17 -9.01
N PHE A 93 -10.78 -3.15 -8.39
CA PHE A 93 -10.23 -2.99 -7.04
C PHE A 93 -9.05 -2.02 -7.00
N PHE A 94 -8.25 -1.97 -8.06
CA PHE A 94 -7.19 -0.97 -8.19
C PHE A 94 -7.79 0.45 -8.23
N ASP A 95 -8.79 0.69 -9.08
CA ASP A 95 -9.49 1.97 -9.17
C ASP A 95 -10.14 2.37 -7.83
N MET A 96 -10.83 1.44 -7.17
CA MET A 96 -11.41 1.68 -5.85
C MET A 96 -10.34 2.06 -4.81
N THR A 97 -9.20 1.36 -4.80
CA THR A 97 -8.11 1.64 -3.87
C THR A 97 -7.49 3.02 -4.15
N PHE A 98 -7.28 3.33 -5.43
CA PHE A 98 -6.77 4.62 -5.87
C PHE A 98 -7.71 5.76 -5.45
N ASN A 99 -9.00 5.63 -5.74
CA ASN A 99 -10.01 6.61 -5.37
C ASN A 99 -10.07 6.82 -3.86
N ASN A 100 -10.05 5.74 -3.07
CA ASN A 100 -9.98 5.83 -1.62
C ASN A 100 -8.76 6.67 -1.17
N ILE A 101 -7.56 6.40 -1.69
CA ILE A 101 -6.34 7.12 -1.32
C ILE A 101 -6.45 8.60 -1.70
N VAL A 102 -6.83 8.91 -2.93
CA VAL A 102 -6.94 10.29 -3.42
C VAL A 102 -7.98 11.08 -2.62
N ARG A 103 -9.11 10.45 -2.28
CA ARG A 103 -10.17 11.07 -1.48
C ARG A 103 -9.76 11.28 -0.02
N MET A 104 -9.03 10.34 0.58
CA MET A 104 -8.46 10.50 1.92
C MET A 104 -7.43 11.65 1.98
N VAL A 105 -6.58 11.76 0.96
CA VAL A 105 -5.54 12.81 0.92
C VAL A 105 -6.14 14.19 0.61
N SER A 106 -7.09 14.27 -0.31
CA SER A 106 -7.76 15.54 -0.65
C SER A 106 -8.84 15.95 0.34
N GLY A 107 -9.26 15.04 1.23
CA GLY A 107 -10.32 15.27 2.21
C GLY A 107 -11.71 15.36 1.59
N LYS A 108 -11.95 14.80 0.40
CA LYS A 108 -13.21 14.84 -0.35
C LYS A 108 -13.57 13.50 -0.93
#